data_AF-A0A2P0A2B8-F1
#
_entry.id   AF-A0A2P0A2B8-F1
#
_cell.length_a   1.000
_cell.length_b   1.000
_cell.length_c   1.000
_cell.angle_alpha   90.00
_cell.angle_beta   90.00
_cell.angle_gamma   90.00
#
_symmetry.space_group_name_H-M   'P 1'
#
loop_
_entity.id
_entity.type
_entity.pdbx_description
1 polymer ?
#
loop_
_entity_poly.entity_id
_entity_poly.type
_entity_poly.pdbx_seq_one_letter_code
_entity_poly.pdbx_strand_id
1 'polypeptide(L)' 'MNFNSVEFDRIKSEAGYNSFTLSPKKWVEKTGAIGIISKGGRYGGAFAHTDIAFEFASCISAEFKMYVIQDYKRLKSD' A
#
# COMPACT_ATOMS: atom_id res chain seq x y z
N MET A 1 -8.46 1.48 -18.15
CA MET A 1 -8.76 1.31 -16.71
C MET A 1 -8.76 2.69 -16.10
N ASN A 2 -9.86 3.10 -15.45
CA ASN A 2 -10.02 4.44 -14.89
C ASN A 2 -10.05 4.35 -13.36
N PHE A 3 -9.18 5.11 -12.71
CA PHE A 3 -9.21 5.29 -11.26
C PHE A 3 -10.36 6.22 -10.88
N ASN A 4 -11.17 5.84 -9.90
CA ASN A 4 -12.31 6.63 -9.42
C ASN A 4 -11.84 7.63 -8.35
N SER A 5 -11.45 8.83 -8.78
CA SER A 5 -11.00 9.92 -7.92
C SER A 5 -12.09 10.40 -6.94
N VAL A 6 -13.35 10.41 -7.36
CA VAL A 6 -14.47 10.87 -6.51
C VAL A 6 -14.64 9.97 -5.30
N GLU A 7 -14.59 8.66 -5.50
CA GLU A 7 -14.71 7.71 -4.40
C GLU A 7 -13.45 7.71 -3.52
N PHE A 8 -12.28 7.94 -4.10
CA PHE A 8 -11.05 8.17 -3.34
C PHE A 8 -11.17 9.37 -2.39
N ASP A 9 -11.67 10.50 -2.86
CA ASP A 9 -11.80 11.71 -2.03
C ASP A 9 -12.78 11.49 -0.87
N ARG A 10 -13.86 10.73 -1.09
CA ARG A 10 -14.77 10.31 -0.03
C ARG A 10 -14.07 9.45 1.01
N ILE A 11 -13.39 8.39 0.58
CA ILE A 11 -12.61 7.51 1.47
C ILE A 11 -11.58 8.32 2.27
N LYS A 12 -10.87 9.25 1.62
CA LYS A 12 -9.89 10.13 2.27
C LYS A 12 -10.52 11.04 3.32
N SER A 13 -11.72 11.57 3.06
CA SER A 13 -12.44 12.40 4.03
C SER A 13 -12.90 11.60 5.26
N GLU A 14 -13.17 10.30 5.09
CA GLU A 14 -13.60 9.42 6.17
C GLU A 14 -12.42 8.86 7.00
N ALA A 15 -11.22 8.81 6.42
CA ALA A 15 -10.04 8.17 7.02
C ALA A 15 -9.58 8.76 8.37
N GLY A 16 -10.05 9.96 8.72
CA GLY A 16 -9.76 10.61 10.01
C GLY A 16 -10.68 10.22 11.17
N TYR A 17 -11.77 9.49 10.92
CA TYR A 17 -12.70 9.08 11.98
C TYR A 17 -12.22 7.82 12.69
N ASN A 18 -12.37 7.76 14.02
CA ASN A 18 -11.99 6.58 14.82
C ASN A 18 -12.75 5.30 14.42
N SER A 19 -13.94 5.44 13.83
CA SER A 19 -14.74 4.32 13.33
C SER A 19 -14.35 3.86 11.91
N PHE A 20 -13.40 4.54 11.27
CA PHE A 20 -13.07 4.26 9.89
C PHE A 20 -12.34 2.93 9.75
N THR A 21 -12.87 2.08 8.87
CA THR A 21 -12.25 0.81 8.52
C THR A 21 -12.31 0.61 7.01
N LEU A 22 -11.16 0.29 6.42
CA LEU A 22 -11.01 0.06 4.99
C LEU A 22 -10.13 -1.17 4.76
N SER A 23 -10.70 -2.21 4.13
CA SER A 23 -9.92 -3.35 3.70
C SER A 23 -9.27 -3.10 2.34
N PRO A 24 -8.11 -3.72 2.05
CA PRO A 24 -7.47 -3.63 0.73
C PRO A 24 -8.40 -4.03 -0.42
N LYS A 25 -9.25 -5.04 -0.20
CA LYS A 25 -10.27 -5.46 -1.17
C LYS A 25 -11.28 -4.34 -1.45
N LYS A 26 -11.84 -3.73 -0.40
CA LYS A 26 -12.80 -2.62 -0.53
C LYS A 26 -12.18 -1.39 -1.20
N TRP A 27 -10.90 -1.10 -0.93
CA TRP A 27 -10.15 -0.04 -1.61
C TRP A 27 -10.08 -0.27 -3.13
N VAL A 28 -9.65 -1.46 -3.56
CA VAL A 28 -9.51 -1.80 -4.98
C VAL A 28 -10.87 -1.77 -5.69
N GLU A 29 -11.91 -2.35 -5.08
CA GLU A 29 -13.25 -2.40 -5.65
C GLU A 29 -13.86 -0.99 -5.82
N LYS A 30 -13.67 -0.11 -4.83
CA LYS A 30 -14.26 1.24 -4.84
C LYS A 30 -13.51 2.22 -5.75
N THR A 31 -12.18 2.15 -5.73
CA THR A 31 -11.34 3.14 -6.43
C THR A 31 -10.85 2.67 -7.79
N GLY A 32 -10.90 1.37 -8.09
CA GLY A 32 -10.26 0.81 -9.28
C GLY A 32 -8.74 0.86 -9.24
N ALA A 33 -8.14 0.95 -8.03
CA ALA A 33 -6.69 0.98 -7.87
C ALA A 33 -6.03 -0.31 -8.40
N ILE A 34 -5.01 -0.15 -9.24
CA ILE A 34 -4.26 -1.26 -9.84
C ILE A 34 -3.01 -1.67 -9.04
N GLY A 35 -2.57 -0.84 -8.09
CA GLY A 35 -1.33 -1.04 -7.34
C GLY A 35 -1.42 -2.04 -6.18
N ILE A 36 -2.62 -2.46 -5.81
CA ILE A 36 -2.89 -3.40 -4.72
C ILE A 36 -3.80 -4.52 -5.26
N ILE A 37 -3.51 -5.76 -4.88
CA ILE A 37 -4.27 -6.95 -5.24
C ILE A 37 -4.63 -7.67 -3.95
N SER A 38 -5.93 -7.85 -3.69
CA SER A 38 -6.40 -8.64 -2.55
C SER A 38 -7.09 -9.91 -3.05
N LYS A 39 -6.55 -11.07 -2.66
CA LYS A 39 -7.13 -12.39 -2.98
C LYS A 39 -7.58 -13.08 -1.70
N GLY A 40 -8.76 -13.69 -1.73
CA GLY A 40 -9.24 -14.57 -0.66
C GLY A 40 -8.85 -16.04 -0.88
N GLY A 41 -8.97 -16.86 0.16
CA GLY A 41 -8.75 -18.32 0.10
C GLY A 41 -7.45 -18.81 0.75
N ARG A 42 -7.14 -20.10 0.60
CA ARG A 42 -6.01 -20.79 1.27
C ARG A 42 -4.63 -20.22 0.90
N TYR A 43 -4.51 -19.57 -0.25
CA TYR A 43 -3.32 -18.83 -0.70
C TYR A 43 -3.65 -17.35 -0.93
N GLY A 44 -4.64 -16.86 -0.20
CA GLY A 44 -5.04 -15.46 -0.22
C GLY A 44 -4.05 -14.56 0.50
N GLY A 45 -4.21 -13.26 0.29
CA GLY A 45 -3.34 -12.23 0.84
C GLY A 45 -3.58 -10.88 0.19
N ALA A 46 -2.93 -9.86 0.74
CA ALA A 46 -2.78 -8.57 0.10
C ALA A 46 -1.39 -8.49 -0.52
N PHE A 47 -1.33 -8.21 -1.81
CA PHE A 47 -0.11 -8.08 -2.59
C PHE A 47 -0.09 -6.68 -3.20
N ALA A 48 1.10 -6.14 -3.44
CA ALA A 48 1.26 -4.84 -4.06
C ALA A 48 2.49 -4.84 -4.98
N HIS A 49 2.58 -3.85 -5.87
CA HIS A 49 3.81 -3.59 -6.60
C HIS A 49 4.98 -3.36 -5.64
N THR A 50 6.20 -3.77 -6.01
CA THR A 50 7.37 -3.76 -5.13
C THR A 50 7.58 -2.41 -4.45
N ASP A 51 7.50 -1.31 -5.20
CA ASP A 51 7.70 0.04 -4.65
C ASP A 51 6.65 0.41 -3.59
N ILE A 52 5.39 0.04 -3.82
CA ILE A 52 4.29 0.27 -2.89
C ILE A 52 4.50 -0.59 -1.62
N ALA A 53 4.85 -1.87 -1.81
CA ALA A 53 5.14 -2.78 -0.71
C ALA A 53 6.32 -2.30 0.15
N PHE A 54 7.38 -1.80 -0.49
CA PHE A 54 8.55 -1.24 0.19
C PHE A 54 8.22 0.00 1.00
N GLU A 55 7.39 0.90 0.48
CA GLU A 55 6.94 2.08 1.23
C GLU A 55 6.09 1.67 2.45
N PHE A 56 5.16 0.73 2.28
CA PHE A 56 4.39 0.19 3.42
C PHE A 56 5.28 -0.45 4.48
N ALA A 57 6.23 -1.30 4.08
CA ALA A 57 7.16 -1.94 5.00
C ALA A 57 8.04 -0.91 5.73
N SER A 58 8.48 0.13 5.02
CA SER A 58 9.28 1.23 5.54
C SER A 58 8.50 2.15 6.49
N CYS A 59 7.18 2.27 6.32
CA CYS A 59 6.30 3.00 7.23
C CYS A 59 6.08 2.23 8.55
N ILE A 60 6.08 0.90 8.49
CA ILE A 60 5.84 0.03 9.66
C ILE A 60 7.14 -0.24 10.43
N SER A 61 8.26 -0.42 9.73
CA SER A 61 9.54 -0.81 10.32
C SER A 61 10.65 0.18 9.96
N ALA A 62 11.14 0.88 10.98
CA ALA A 62 12.31 1.74 10.86
C ALA A 62 13.58 0.94 10.49
N GLU A 63 13.68 -0.32 10.95
CA GLU A 63 14.78 -1.22 10.61
C GLU A 63 14.78 -1.54 9.11
N PHE A 64 13.61 -1.90 8.55
CA PHE A 64 13.49 -2.14 7.11
C PHE A 64 13.87 -0.90 6.30
N LYS A 65 13.38 0.28 6.71
CA LYS A 65 13.75 1.56 6.06
C LYS A 65 15.27 1.79 6.12
N MET A 66 15.92 1.55 7.25
CA MET A 66 17.37 1.69 7.39
C MET A 66 18.13 0.70 6.50
N TYR A 67 17.66 -0.54 6.39
CA TYR A 67 18.24 -1.55 5.50
C TYR A 67 18.25 -1.08 4.04
N VAL A 68 17.12 -0.57 3.53
CA VAL A 68 17.02 -0.02 2.17
C VAL A 68 18.00 1.15 1.95
N ILE A 69 18.14 2.05 2.94
CA ILE A 69 19.09 3.17 2.87
C ILE A 69 20.53 2.68 2.83
N GLN A 70 20.88 1.70 3.65
CA GLN A 70 22.23 1.14 3.68
C GLN A 70 22.57 0.41 2.38
N ASP A 71 21.64 -0.38 1.84
CA ASP A 71 21.85 -1.09 0.58
C ASP A 71 22.03 -0.12 -0.59
N TYR A 72 21.25 0.97 -0.64
CA TYR A 72 21.46 2.03 -1.62
C TYR A 72 22.87 2.66 -1.51
N LYS A 73 23.34 2.97 -0.30
CA LYS A 73 24.70 3.52 -0.08
C LYS A 73 25.79 2.55 -0.51
N ARG A 74 25.61 1.26 -0.25
CA ARG A 74 26.51 0.19 -0.71
C ARG A 74 26.58 0.17 -2.23
N LEU A 75 25.44 0.11 -2.92
CA LEU A 75 25.35 0.13 -4.39
C LEU A 75 25.92 1.39 -5.05
N LYS A 76 26.03 2.50 -4.32
CA LYS A 76 26.64 3.76 -4.80
C LYS A 76 28.14 3.86 -4.53
N SER A 77 28.65 3.01 -3.64
CA SER A 77 30.08 2.97 -3.31
C SER A 77 30.84 1.98 -4.19
N ASP A 78 30.12 1.09 -4.86
CA ASP A 78 30.57 0.25 -5.97
C ASP A 78 30.42 0.99 -7.31
#